data_AF-A0A3B9R9V9-F1
#
_entry.id   AF-A0A3B9R9V9-F1
#
_cell.length_a   1.000
_cell.length_b   1.000
_cell.length_c   1.000
_cell.angle_alpha   90.00
_cell.angle_beta   90.00
_cell.angle_gamma   90.00
#
_symmetry.space_group_name_H-M   'P 1'
#
loop_
_entity.id
_entity.type
_entity.pdbx_description
1 polymer ?
#
loop_
_entity_poly.entity_id
_entity_poly.type
_entity_poly.pdbx_seq_one_letter_code
_entity_poly.pdbx_strand_id
1 'polypeptide(L)'
;MGIAQKDVDTLYFKDGKKLTGFAKLINGDQVKFKKSKSDKAEKFHFENLEQVVINDKEKASTYIYLETRKGYFNVVRELEIGTVNLYVLEQKGYSSPMFVGGANGQMNMMHGNYYDIKNLYVSKGVNGEVTHLGSNQLFSKNFKNAASDYFADCPELVAKIQNKEYRKKHVKDIVHFYNLKCNGQHVVLTK
;
A
#
# COMPACT_ATOMS: atom_id res chain seq x y z
N MET A 1 26.94 28.01 -8.52
CA MET A 1 27.11 26.55 -8.45
C MET A 1 25.81 25.96 -7.93
N GLY A 2 25.01 25.33 -8.79
CA GLY A 2 23.77 24.67 -8.39
C GLY A 2 23.92 23.16 -8.53
N ILE A 3 24.07 22.45 -7.41
CA ILE A 3 23.99 20.99 -7.40
C ILE A 3 22.50 20.65 -7.47
N ALA A 4 22.03 20.32 -8.67
CA ALA A 4 20.75 19.65 -8.81
C ALA A 4 20.90 18.26 -8.15
N GLN A 5 20.46 18.14 -6.91
CA GLN A 5 20.32 16.87 -6.21
C GLN A 5 19.29 16.06 -7.01
N LYS A 6 19.76 15.26 -7.96
CA LYS A 6 18.89 14.35 -8.71
C LYS A 6 18.41 13.31 -7.70
N ASP A 7 17.10 13.26 -7.49
CA ASP A 7 16.37 12.18 -6.85
C ASP A 7 16.88 10.83 -7.39
N VAL A 8 17.76 10.15 -6.65
CA VAL A 8 18.31 8.84 -7.05
C VAL A 8 17.50 7.76 -6.36
N ASP A 9 16.85 6.90 -7.15
CA ASP A 9 16.10 5.76 -6.65
C ASP A 9 17.03 4.66 -6.19
N THR A 10 16.54 3.80 -5.29
CA THR A 10 17.33 2.72 -4.70
C THR A 10 16.60 1.39 -4.73
N LEU A 11 17.27 0.36 -5.21
CA LEU A 11 16.83 -1.05 -5.13
C LEU A 11 17.65 -1.74 -4.05
N TYR A 12 16.95 -2.37 -3.10
CA TYR A 12 17.53 -3.24 -2.09
C TYR A 12 17.17 -4.69 -2.43
N PHE A 13 18.17 -5.55 -2.55
CA PHE A 13 18.01 -6.95 -2.92
C PHE A 13 18.03 -7.83 -1.67
N LYS A 14 17.37 -8.98 -1.73
CA LYS A 14 17.30 -9.93 -0.61
C LYS A 14 18.66 -10.55 -0.25
N ASP A 15 19.62 -10.51 -1.16
CA ASP A 15 21.02 -10.93 -0.93
C ASP A 15 21.88 -9.84 -0.27
N GLY A 16 21.29 -8.69 0.06
CA GLY A 16 21.99 -7.53 0.64
C GLY A 16 22.60 -6.59 -0.40
N LYS A 17 22.53 -6.91 -1.70
CA LYS A 17 22.99 -5.99 -2.76
C LYS A 17 22.13 -4.72 -2.79
N LYS A 18 22.77 -3.60 -3.13
CA LYS A 18 22.12 -2.30 -3.29
C LYS A 18 22.48 -1.68 -4.64
N LEU A 19 21.49 -1.20 -5.39
CA LEU A 19 21.68 -0.43 -6.62
C LEU A 19 21.03 0.95 -6.50
N THR A 20 21.72 1.98 -6.98
CA THR A 20 21.22 3.36 -7.01
C THR A 20 21.20 3.89 -8.45
N GLY A 21 20.11 4.54 -8.85
CA GLY A 21 19.93 5.00 -10.22
C GLY A 21 18.52 5.52 -10.48
N PHE A 22 18.02 5.34 -11.70
CA PHE A 22 16.65 5.65 -12.09
C PHE A 22 15.83 4.37 -12.12
N ALA A 23 14.76 4.31 -11.35
CA ALA A 23 13.85 3.19 -11.23
C ALA A 23 12.45 3.57 -11.68
N LYS A 24 11.74 2.62 -12.29
CA LYS A 24 10.32 2.76 -12.62
C LYS A 24 9.62 1.43 -12.50
N LEU A 25 8.50 1.41 -11.77
CA LEU A 25 7.60 0.25 -11.72
C LEU A 25 7.00 -0.02 -13.09
N ILE A 26 7.04 -1.28 -13.53
CA ILE A 26 6.51 -1.76 -14.79
C ILE A 26 5.85 -3.13 -14.58
N ASN A 27 4.91 -3.49 -15.45
CA ASN A 27 4.30 -4.83 -15.50
C ASN A 27 3.66 -5.34 -14.19
N GLY A 28 3.45 -4.47 -13.18
CA GLY A 28 2.84 -4.83 -11.89
C GLY A 28 3.83 -5.32 -10.83
N ASP A 29 4.87 -6.04 -11.21
CA ASP A 29 5.81 -6.73 -10.31
C ASP A 29 7.29 -6.61 -10.71
N GLN A 30 7.60 -5.69 -11.63
CA GLN A 30 8.96 -5.46 -12.12
C GLN A 30 9.40 -4.02 -11.93
N VAL A 31 10.71 -3.85 -11.78
CA VAL A 31 11.37 -2.55 -11.80
C VAL A 31 12.25 -2.47 -13.03
N LYS A 32 12.02 -1.45 -13.85
CA LYS A 32 12.96 -1.02 -14.88
C LYS A 32 13.99 -0.10 -14.23
N PHE A 33 15.25 -0.48 -14.28
CA PHE A 33 16.36 0.23 -13.65
C PHE A 33 17.38 0.71 -14.69
N LYS A 34 17.95 1.89 -14.46
CA LYS A 34 19.10 2.41 -15.20
C LYS A 34 20.07 3.09 -14.24
N LYS A 35 21.36 2.75 -14.30
CA LYS A 35 22.39 3.42 -13.48
C LYS A 35 22.52 4.91 -13.82
N SER A 36 22.49 5.25 -15.11
CA SER A 36 22.41 6.62 -15.62
C SER A 36 21.39 6.74 -16.76
N LYS A 37 21.02 7.97 -17.16
CA LYS A 37 19.99 8.18 -18.22
C LYS A 37 20.37 7.54 -19.56
N SER A 38 21.67 7.52 -19.88
CA SER A 38 22.23 6.94 -21.11
C SER A 38 22.39 5.43 -21.07
N ASP A 39 22.38 4.82 -19.88
CA ASP A 39 22.60 3.39 -19.77
C ASP A 39 21.41 2.57 -20.30
N LYS A 40 21.73 1.34 -20.72
CA LYS A 40 20.72 0.34 -21.04
C LYS A 40 19.92 0.02 -19.77
N ALA A 41 18.64 -0.23 -19.97
CA ALA A 41 17.76 -0.58 -18.86
C ALA A 41 17.89 -2.06 -18.52
N GLU A 42 18.03 -2.35 -17.24
CA GLU A 42 17.89 -3.68 -16.66
C GLU A 42 16.49 -3.81 -16.06
N LYS A 43 15.97 -5.05 -15.97
CA LYS A 43 14.68 -5.33 -15.35
C LYS A 43 14.88 -6.29 -14.19
N PHE A 44 14.31 -5.95 -13.04
CA PHE A 44 14.37 -6.76 -11.84
C PHE A 44 12.95 -7.12 -11.41
N HIS A 45 12.71 -8.41 -11.16
CA HIS A 45 11.47 -8.87 -10.55
C HIS A 45 11.50 -8.66 -9.04
N PHE A 46 10.37 -8.30 -8.45
CA PHE A 46 10.26 -8.03 -7.01
C PHE A 46 10.53 -9.24 -6.12
N GLU A 47 10.44 -10.47 -6.63
CA GLU A 47 10.87 -11.67 -5.89
C GLU A 47 12.33 -11.64 -5.43
N ASN A 48 13.20 -10.95 -6.17
CA ASN A 48 14.63 -10.80 -5.85
C ASN A 48 14.91 -9.54 -5.01
N LEU A 49 13.92 -8.67 -4.87
CA LEU A 49 14.03 -7.38 -4.21
C LEU A 49 13.43 -7.49 -2.80
N GLU A 50 14.12 -6.89 -1.84
CA GLU A 50 13.56 -6.65 -0.51
C GLU A 50 12.63 -5.45 -0.57
N GLN A 51 13.11 -4.34 -1.13
CA GLN A 51 12.32 -3.12 -1.29
C GLN A 51 12.90 -2.22 -2.39
N VAL A 52 12.07 -1.28 -2.85
CA VAL A 52 12.42 -0.28 -3.86
C VAL A 52 11.98 1.08 -3.36
N VAL A 53 12.93 2.00 -3.26
CA VAL A 53 12.67 3.39 -2.85
C VAL A 53 12.74 4.27 -4.09
N ILE A 54 11.61 4.86 -4.47
CA ILE A 54 11.50 5.78 -5.60
C ILE A 54 11.33 7.20 -5.06
N ASN A 55 12.22 8.11 -5.46
CA ASN A 55 12.20 9.49 -5.05
C ASN A 55 11.44 10.33 -6.08
N ASP A 56 10.14 10.50 -5.86
CA ASP A 56 9.31 11.40 -6.67
C ASP A 56 9.32 12.79 -6.05
N LYS A 57 10.06 13.76 -6.64
CA LYS A 57 10.09 15.24 -6.50
C LYS A 57 9.79 15.92 -5.14
N GLU A 58 8.84 15.42 -4.36
CA GLU A 58 8.42 15.89 -3.04
C GLU A 58 8.63 14.84 -1.93
N LYS A 59 8.53 13.53 -2.20
CA LYS A 59 8.72 12.49 -1.17
C LYS A 59 9.14 11.13 -1.74
N ALA A 60 10.05 10.48 -1.03
CA ALA A 60 10.40 9.08 -1.24
C ALA A 60 9.19 8.15 -0.99
N SER A 61 8.95 7.22 -1.90
CA SER A 61 7.97 6.14 -1.76
C SER A 61 8.68 4.79 -1.72
N THR A 62 8.43 4.00 -0.68
CA THR A 62 8.95 2.63 -0.55
C THR A 62 7.91 1.64 -1.07
N TYR A 63 8.36 0.71 -1.91
CA TYR A 63 7.56 -0.37 -2.47
C TYR A 63 8.15 -1.72 -2.07
N ILE A 64 7.28 -2.65 -1.69
CA ILE A 64 7.65 -4.02 -1.26
C ILE A 64 6.79 -5.06 -1.96
N TYR A 65 7.25 -6.31 -1.99
CA TYR A 65 6.49 -7.45 -2.50
C TYR A 65 5.81 -8.18 -1.35
N LEU A 66 4.49 -7.98 -1.21
CA LEU A 66 3.74 -8.45 -0.06
C LEU A 66 2.75 -9.55 -0.47
N GLU A 67 2.72 -10.64 0.31
CA GLU A 67 1.66 -11.65 0.19
C GLU A 67 0.35 -11.07 0.72
N THR A 68 -0.50 -10.59 -0.20
CA THR A 68 -1.77 -9.94 0.18
C THR A 68 -2.90 -10.93 0.45
N ARG A 69 -2.76 -12.15 -0.10
CA ARG A 69 -3.63 -13.31 0.11
C ARG A 69 -2.78 -14.56 -0.13
N LYS A 70 -3.17 -15.69 0.47
CA LYS A 70 -2.42 -16.95 0.37
C LYS A 70 -2.05 -17.29 -1.09
N GLY A 71 -0.76 -17.33 -1.40
CA GLY A 71 -0.19 -17.62 -2.72
C GLY A 71 -0.23 -16.46 -3.73
N TYR A 72 -0.72 -15.28 -3.34
CA TYR A 72 -0.88 -14.11 -4.21
C TYR A 72 -0.13 -12.89 -3.65
N PHE A 73 0.94 -12.54 -4.36
CA PHE A 73 1.82 -11.44 -4.02
C PHE A 73 1.53 -10.21 -4.89
N ASN A 74 1.62 -9.03 -4.29
CA ASN A 74 1.46 -7.77 -4.99
C ASN A 74 2.57 -6.79 -4.58
N VAL A 75 2.95 -5.92 -5.51
CA VAL A 75 3.78 -4.75 -5.17
C VAL A 75 2.89 -3.71 -4.51
N VAL A 76 3.16 -3.42 -3.25
CA VAL A 76 2.43 -2.44 -2.45
C VAL A 76 3.36 -1.32 -2.04
N ARG A 77 2.80 -0.11 -1.87
CA ARG A 77 3.52 1.04 -1.35
C ARG A 77 3.29 1.15 0.15
N GLU A 78 4.36 1.41 0.89
CA GLU A 78 4.31 1.70 2.32
C GLU A 78 3.75 3.10 2.55
N LEU A 79 2.66 3.20 3.32
CA LEU A 79 2.09 4.49 3.72
C LEU A 79 2.56 4.91 5.11
N GLU A 80 2.65 3.94 6.02
CA GLU A 80 3.05 4.15 7.40
C GLU A 80 3.55 2.83 8.00
N ILE A 81 4.71 2.85 8.65
CA ILE A 81 5.39 1.67 9.19
C ILE A 81 5.60 1.87 10.68
N GLY A 82 5.31 0.84 11.48
CA GLY A 82 5.36 0.88 12.93
C GLY A 82 4.89 -0.44 13.54
N THR A 83 4.24 -0.38 14.70
CA THR A 83 3.63 -1.57 15.34
C THR A 83 2.52 -2.13 14.44
N VAL A 84 1.76 -1.26 13.80
CA VAL A 84 0.88 -1.58 12.68
C VAL A 84 1.42 -0.93 11.42
N ASN A 85 1.66 -1.76 10.41
CA ASN A 85 2.06 -1.30 9.09
C ASN A 85 0.82 -1.07 8.24
N LEU A 86 0.83 -0.01 7.43
CA LEU A 86 -0.21 0.33 6.47
C LEU A 86 0.39 0.38 5.07
N TYR A 87 -0.21 -0.40 4.17
CA TYR A 87 0.19 -0.51 2.78
C TYR A 87 -0.97 -0.11 1.86
N VAL A 88 -0.62 0.32 0.65
CA VAL A 88 -1.57 0.55 -0.43
C VAL A 88 -1.15 -0.17 -1.70
N LEU A 89 -2.08 -0.92 -2.28
CA LEU A 89 -2.00 -1.43 -3.64
C LEU A 89 -2.79 -0.48 -4.55
N GLU A 90 -2.09 0.14 -5.49
CA GLU A 90 -2.68 1.05 -6.47
C GLU A 90 -2.88 0.32 -7.80
N GLN A 91 -4.13 0.08 -8.18
CA GLN A 91 -4.50 -0.57 -9.42
C GLN A 91 -5.14 0.44 -10.36
N LYS A 92 -4.42 0.74 -11.45
CA LYS A 92 -4.90 1.61 -12.51
C LYS A 92 -5.21 0.79 -13.74
N GLY A 93 -6.37 1.03 -14.35
CA GLY A 93 -6.78 0.29 -15.53
C GLY A 93 -7.77 1.06 -16.39
N TYR A 94 -7.97 0.56 -17.59
CA TYR A 94 -8.98 1.03 -18.51
C TYR A 94 -9.98 -0.10 -18.71
N SER A 95 -11.24 0.16 -18.39
CA SER A 95 -12.33 -0.72 -18.79
C SER A 95 -12.64 -0.44 -20.25
N SER A 96 -12.60 -1.47 -21.10
CA SER A 96 -12.97 -1.32 -22.51
C SER A 96 -14.47 -1.02 -22.63
N PRO A 97 -14.90 -0.28 -23.68
CA PRO A 97 -16.31 -0.12 -23.97
C PRO A 97 -17.00 -1.48 -24.10
N MET A 98 -18.18 -1.61 -23.51
CA MET A 98 -18.98 -2.85 -23.57
C MET A 98 -20.39 -2.53 -24.04
N PHE A 99 -20.95 -3.44 -24.84
CA PHE A 99 -22.36 -3.39 -25.20
C PHE A 99 -23.19 -4.08 -24.12
N VAL A 100 -24.15 -3.36 -23.56
CA VAL A 100 -25.07 -3.89 -22.54
C VAL A 100 -26.48 -3.89 -23.12
N GLY A 101 -27.19 -5.00 -22.93
CA GLY A 101 -28.58 -5.14 -23.36
C GLY A 101 -29.48 -4.20 -22.56
N GLY A 102 -30.20 -3.31 -23.26
CA GLY A 102 -31.21 -2.44 -22.69
C GLY A 102 -32.57 -3.13 -22.57
N ALA A 103 -33.41 -2.63 -21.67
CA ALA A 103 -34.82 -2.97 -21.67
C ALA A 103 -35.41 -2.58 -23.04
N ASN A 104 -36.05 -3.54 -23.72
CA ASN A 104 -36.58 -3.46 -25.10
C ASN A 104 -35.63 -3.90 -26.24
N GLY A 105 -34.56 -4.64 -25.94
CA GLY A 105 -33.72 -5.26 -26.98
C GLY A 105 -32.81 -4.29 -27.74
N GLN A 106 -32.75 -3.03 -27.29
CA GLN A 106 -31.77 -2.06 -27.78
C GLN A 106 -30.40 -2.31 -27.13
N MET A 107 -29.35 -2.36 -27.92
CA MET A 107 -27.97 -2.48 -27.44
C MET A 107 -27.42 -1.09 -27.12
N ASN A 108 -27.12 -0.83 -25.85
CA ASN A 108 -26.49 0.42 -25.44
C ASN A 108 -24.97 0.25 -25.33
N MET A 109 -24.22 1.19 -25.90
CA MET A 109 -22.77 1.26 -25.76
C MET A 109 -22.40 1.95 -24.43
N MET A 110 -21.91 1.17 -23.48
CA MET A 110 -21.27 1.72 -22.28
C MET A 110 -19.81 2.06 -22.63
N HIS A 111 -19.47 3.35 -22.53
CA HIS A 111 -18.13 3.83 -22.85
C HIS A 111 -17.10 3.29 -21.84
N GLY A 112 -15.89 3.06 -22.32
CA GLY A 112 -14.79 2.62 -21.48
C GLY A 112 -14.36 3.71 -20.50
N ASN A 113 -14.12 3.33 -19.25
CA ASN A 113 -13.74 4.24 -18.18
C ASN A 113 -12.36 3.88 -17.62
N TYR A 114 -11.55 4.90 -17.36
CA TYR A 114 -10.34 4.76 -16.57
C TYR A 114 -10.70 4.64 -15.09
N TYR A 115 -10.10 3.70 -14.38
CA TYR A 115 -10.28 3.53 -12.95
C TYR A 115 -8.94 3.53 -12.23
N ASP A 116 -8.95 4.11 -11.03
CA ASP A 116 -7.85 4.09 -10.07
C ASP A 116 -8.39 3.55 -8.74
N ILE A 117 -8.11 2.27 -8.49
CA ILE A 117 -8.57 1.56 -7.30
C ILE A 117 -7.40 1.50 -6.31
N LYS A 118 -7.66 1.96 -5.09
CA LYS A 118 -6.70 1.88 -3.97
C LYS A 118 -7.18 0.86 -2.96
N ASN A 119 -6.46 -0.24 -2.86
CA ASN A 119 -6.70 -1.28 -1.87
C ASN A 119 -5.74 -1.07 -0.71
N LEU A 120 -6.28 -0.83 0.48
CA LEU A 120 -5.47 -0.64 1.69
C LEU A 120 -5.28 -1.99 2.40
N TYR A 121 -4.13 -2.20 3.01
CA TYR A 121 -3.79 -3.39 3.78
C TYR A 121 -3.10 -3.01 5.08
N VAL A 122 -3.34 -3.76 6.14
CA VAL A 122 -2.66 -3.60 7.43
C VAL A 122 -2.01 -4.89 7.88
N SER A 123 -0.92 -4.80 8.64
CA SER A 123 -0.36 -5.94 9.38
C SER A 123 0.15 -5.48 10.75
N LYS A 124 0.12 -6.36 11.76
CA LYS A 124 0.73 -6.10 13.08
C LYS A 124 2.15 -6.67 13.10
N GLY A 125 3.16 -5.81 13.16
CA GLY A 125 4.57 -6.18 13.13
C GLY A 125 5.05 -6.74 11.78
N VAL A 126 6.30 -7.22 11.75
CA VAL A 126 7.00 -7.63 10.52
C VAL A 126 6.43 -8.92 9.91
N ASN A 127 5.95 -9.83 10.75
CA ASN A 127 5.41 -11.14 10.34
C ASN A 127 3.90 -11.28 10.63
N GLY A 128 3.21 -10.16 10.85
CA GLY A 128 1.77 -10.17 11.13
C GLY A 128 0.96 -10.62 9.92
N GLU A 129 -0.22 -11.18 10.18
CA GLU A 129 -1.21 -11.47 9.14
C GLU A 129 -1.59 -10.16 8.42
N VAL A 130 -1.58 -10.21 7.09
CA VAL A 130 -1.95 -9.08 6.23
C VAL A 130 -3.46 -9.06 6.07
N THR A 131 -4.10 -8.02 6.59
CA THR A 131 -5.55 -7.86 6.52
C THR A 131 -5.94 -6.83 5.47
N HIS A 132 -6.82 -7.22 4.55
CA HIS A 132 -7.33 -6.33 3.52
C HIS A 132 -8.41 -5.38 4.07
N LEU A 133 -8.20 -4.09 3.85
CA LEU A 133 -9.11 -3.03 4.23
C LEU A 133 -10.12 -2.74 3.09
N GLY A 134 -9.69 -2.71 1.83
CA GLY A 134 -10.47 -2.14 0.70
C GLY A 134 -11.73 -2.87 0.23
N SER A 135 -11.90 -4.17 0.53
CA SER A 135 -13.07 -4.92 0.10
C SER A 135 -13.39 -6.06 1.08
N ASN A 136 -14.65 -6.08 1.51
CA ASN A 136 -15.37 -7.13 2.23
C ASN A 136 -15.17 -7.30 3.75
N GLN A 137 -14.00 -7.04 4.36
CA GLN A 137 -13.83 -7.34 5.81
C GLN A 137 -13.87 -6.09 6.69
N LEU A 138 -12.93 -5.16 6.53
CA LEU A 138 -12.84 -3.99 7.41
C LEU A 138 -13.64 -2.78 6.92
N PHE A 139 -13.96 -2.66 5.63
CA PHE A 139 -14.61 -1.46 5.06
C PHE A 139 -15.96 -1.76 4.41
N SER A 140 -16.61 -2.86 4.77
CA SER A 140 -18.03 -3.13 4.46
C SER A 140 -18.95 -2.26 5.35
N LYS A 141 -20.26 -2.55 5.44
CA LYS A 141 -21.20 -1.81 6.30
C LYS A 141 -20.76 -1.74 7.78
N ASN A 142 -19.80 -2.58 8.20
CA ASN A 142 -19.41 -2.78 9.59
C ASN A 142 -18.00 -2.27 9.95
N PHE A 143 -17.48 -1.24 9.26
CA PHE A 143 -16.13 -0.69 9.56
C PHE A 143 -15.89 -0.40 11.04
N LYS A 144 -16.89 0.17 11.72
CA LYS A 144 -16.83 0.46 13.15
C LYS A 144 -16.45 -0.79 13.96
N ASN A 145 -17.10 -1.92 13.68
CA ASN A 145 -16.91 -3.16 14.43
C ASN A 145 -15.57 -3.79 14.06
N ALA A 146 -15.34 -4.02 12.76
CA ALA A 146 -14.13 -4.69 12.32
C ALA A 146 -12.85 -3.93 12.73
N ALA A 147 -12.85 -2.59 12.61
CA ALA A 147 -11.70 -1.79 13.03
C ALA A 147 -11.53 -1.81 14.56
N SER A 148 -12.64 -1.81 15.31
CA SER A 148 -12.56 -1.93 16.78
C SER A 148 -12.04 -3.29 17.22
N ASP A 149 -12.40 -4.36 16.52
CA ASP A 149 -11.92 -5.71 16.81
C ASP A 149 -10.41 -5.82 16.50
N TYR A 150 -9.97 -5.26 15.37
CA TYR A 150 -8.55 -5.23 15.00
C TYR A 150 -7.68 -4.43 15.99
N PHE A 151 -8.19 -3.31 16.48
CA PHE A 151 -7.52 -2.42 17.43
C PHE A 151 -8.02 -2.59 18.87
N ALA A 152 -8.57 -3.76 19.23
CA ALA A 152 -9.17 -4.01 20.54
C ALA A 152 -8.19 -3.82 21.71
N ASP A 153 -6.90 -3.94 21.42
CA ASP A 153 -5.77 -3.68 22.32
C ASP A 153 -5.49 -2.18 22.57
N CYS A 154 -6.25 -1.26 21.94
CA CYS A 154 -6.18 0.17 22.23
C CYS A 154 -7.56 0.78 22.50
N PRO A 155 -8.03 0.76 23.77
CA PRO A 155 -9.36 1.24 24.14
C PRO A 155 -9.64 2.70 23.74
N GLU A 156 -8.63 3.57 23.80
CA GLU A 156 -8.77 4.98 23.40
C GLU A 156 -9.07 5.11 21.90
N LEU A 157 -8.37 4.35 21.06
CA LEU A 157 -8.61 4.33 19.62
C LEU A 157 -9.98 3.72 19.29
N VAL A 158 -10.34 2.62 19.98
CA VAL A 158 -11.64 1.96 19.83
C VAL A 158 -12.76 2.94 20.15
N ALA A 159 -12.67 3.70 21.25
CA ALA A 159 -13.66 4.71 21.60
C ALA A 159 -13.86 5.75 20.47
N LYS A 160 -12.77 6.25 19.88
CA LYS A 160 -12.82 7.20 18.76
C LYS A 160 -13.46 6.62 17.49
N ILE A 161 -13.19 5.35 17.20
CA ILE A 161 -13.84 4.62 16.09
C ILE A 161 -15.34 4.45 16.38
N GLN A 162 -15.68 4.03 17.61
CA GLN A 162 -17.06 3.78 18.03
C GLN A 162 -17.92 5.06 18.02
N ASN A 163 -17.31 6.19 18.39
CA ASN A 163 -17.91 7.52 18.37
C ASN A 163 -17.99 8.15 16.96
N LYS A 164 -17.51 7.45 15.92
CA LYS A 164 -17.46 7.92 14.51
C LYS A 164 -16.59 9.16 14.29
N GLU A 165 -15.67 9.47 15.21
CA GLU A 165 -14.59 10.45 15.01
C GLU A 165 -13.68 9.94 13.88
N TYR A 166 -13.32 8.66 13.96
CA TYR A 166 -12.62 7.95 12.90
C TYR A 166 -13.58 7.16 12.01
N ARG A 167 -13.42 7.33 10.70
CA ARG A 167 -14.23 6.68 9.66
C ARG A 167 -13.30 6.04 8.64
N LYS A 168 -13.89 5.33 7.68
CA LYS A 168 -13.18 4.73 6.55
C LYS A 168 -12.17 5.65 5.87
N LYS A 169 -12.49 6.93 5.67
CA LYS A 169 -11.55 7.87 5.04
C LYS A 169 -10.33 8.23 5.90
N HIS A 170 -10.36 7.91 7.20
CA HIS A 170 -9.32 8.26 8.18
C HIS A 170 -8.39 7.08 8.50
N VAL A 171 -8.29 6.05 7.64
CA VAL A 171 -7.43 4.87 7.91
C VAL A 171 -6.02 5.24 8.31
N LYS A 172 -5.44 6.19 7.58
CA LYS A 172 -4.08 6.65 7.83
C LYS A 172 -3.97 7.25 9.23
N ASP A 173 -4.92 8.10 9.61
CA ASP A 173 -4.93 8.74 10.94
C ASP A 173 -5.15 7.71 12.07
N ILE A 174 -5.93 6.66 11.83
CA ILE A 174 -6.14 5.56 12.77
C ILE A 174 -4.85 4.80 13.02
N VAL A 175 -4.17 4.38 11.95
CA VAL A 175 -2.89 3.66 12.06
C VAL A 175 -1.84 4.56 12.71
N HIS A 176 -1.80 5.83 12.32
CA HIS A 176 -0.92 6.83 12.92
C HIS A 176 -1.15 6.98 14.42
N PHE A 177 -2.40 7.13 14.83
CA PHE A 177 -2.78 7.20 16.24
C PHE A 177 -2.33 5.94 16.99
N TYR A 178 -2.58 4.76 16.41
CA TYR A 178 -2.18 3.50 17.03
C TYR A 178 -0.66 3.43 17.24
N ASN A 179 0.12 3.69 16.19
CA ASN A 179 1.58 3.63 16.23
C ASN A 179 2.19 4.64 17.21
N LEU A 180 1.56 5.80 17.40
CA LEU A 180 2.05 6.83 18.31
C LEU A 180 1.59 6.68 19.77
N LYS A 181 0.34 6.27 20.00
CA LYS A 181 -0.30 6.35 21.32
C LYS A 181 -0.54 5.00 21.97
N CYS A 182 -0.80 3.97 21.16
CA CYS A 182 -1.14 2.64 21.66
C CYS A 182 0.10 1.73 21.82
N ASN A 183 1.22 2.12 21.21
CA ASN A 183 2.51 1.42 21.30
C ASN A 183 3.13 1.40 22.72
N GLY A 184 2.52 2.11 23.69
CA GLY A 184 3.07 2.34 25.03
C GLY A 184 2.48 1.49 26.18
N GLN A 185 1.53 0.59 25.95
CA GLN A 185 0.88 -0.16 27.05
C GLN A 185 1.37 -1.60 27.27
N HIS A 186 2.58 -1.94 26.82
CA HIS A 186 3.28 -3.16 27.22
C HIS A 186 4.78 -2.94 27.49
N VAL A 187 5.11 -1.92 28.29
CA VAL A 187 6.27 -2.04 29.21
C VAL A 187 5.70 -2.21 30.61
N VAL A 188 5.19 -3.41 30.87
CA VAL A 188 5.03 -3.86 32.25
C VAL A 188 6.44 -4.03 32.78
N LEU A 189 6.83 -3.13 33.68
CA LEU A 189 7.96 -3.28 34.58
C LEU A 189 7.95 -4.71 35.12
N THR A 190 8.78 -5.56 34.53
CA THR A 190 9.16 -6.81 35.17
C THR A 190 10.20 -6.42 36.21
N LYS A 191 9.84 -6.73 37.46
CA LYS A 191 10.55 -6.40 38.70
C LYS A 191 12.02 -6.80 38.69
#